data_AF-A0A545U8M0-F1
#
_entry.id   AF-A0A545U8M0-F1
#
_cell.length_a   1.000
_cell.length_b   1.000
_cell.length_c   1.000
_cell.angle_alpha   90.00
_cell.angle_beta   90.00
_cell.angle_gamma   90.00
#
_symmetry.space_group_name_H-M   'P 1'
#
loop_
_entity.id
_entity.type
_entity.pdbx_description
1 polymer ?
#
loop_
_entity_poly.entity_id
_entity_poly.type
_entity_poly.pdbx_seq_one_letter_code
_entity_poly.pdbx_strand_id
1 'polypeptide(L)'
;MSKWARKARKLGITQAKVSQHTLHHTINEAKGSLESLEFIIGHTSCEGSLSFDVSGLNTLEYFYRSRLFTNERLNEFPDETVERLMGLFLGQILVEHGIGYWATYEGRHYVAYPHVIKLNQPKSTYVDPVSFCDGLRNKSVDGNQSMSSLRLFFENVESRSFT
;
A
#
# COMPACT_ATOMS: atom_id res chain seq x y z
N MET A 1 6.31 -23.10 17.26
CA MET A 1 6.09 -21.62 17.28
C MET A 1 6.44 -21.02 15.92
N SER A 2 5.45 -20.43 15.24
CA SER A 2 5.61 -19.87 13.89
C SER A 2 6.55 -18.65 13.86
N LYS A 3 7.24 -18.44 12.74
CA LYS A 3 8.18 -17.30 12.55
C LYS A 3 7.50 -15.94 12.72
N TRP A 4 6.18 -15.88 12.51
CA TRP A 4 5.34 -14.68 12.70
C TRP A 4 5.24 -14.25 14.17
N ALA A 5 5.00 -15.19 15.09
CA ALA A 5 4.88 -14.88 16.52
C ALA A 5 6.17 -14.30 17.13
N ARG A 6 7.32 -14.58 16.51
CA ARG A 6 8.63 -14.04 16.89
C ARG A 6 8.87 -12.62 16.36
N LYS A 7 8.31 -12.28 15.20
CA LYS A 7 8.42 -10.95 14.56
C LYS A 7 7.50 -9.92 15.25
N ALA A 8 6.28 -10.34 15.64
CA ALA A 8 5.35 -9.50 16.41
C ALA A 8 5.90 -9.10 17.79
N ARG A 9 6.60 -10.01 18.48
CA ARG A 9 7.27 -9.71 19.77
C ARG A 9 8.46 -8.76 19.64
N LYS A 10 9.22 -8.81 18.55
CA LYS A 10 10.37 -7.91 18.32
C LYS A 10 9.97 -6.47 18.01
N LEU A 11 8.75 -6.25 17.51
CA LEU A 11 8.22 -4.93 17.17
C LEU A 11 7.47 -4.25 18.32
N GLY A 12 7.46 -4.84 19.53
CA GLY A 12 6.73 -4.25 20.67
C GLY A 12 5.21 -4.20 20.48
N ILE A 13 4.67 -4.94 19.51
CA ILE A 13 3.23 -5.02 19.25
C ILE A 13 2.65 -6.07 20.21
N THR A 14 2.44 -5.66 21.46
CA THR A 14 1.46 -6.34 22.33
C THR A 14 0.07 -6.11 21.77
N GLN A 15 -0.81 -7.12 21.81
CA GLN A 15 -2.21 -7.05 21.35
C GLN A 15 -2.99 -5.80 21.82
N ALA A 16 -2.58 -5.17 22.92
CA ALA A 16 -3.14 -3.93 23.45
C ALA A 16 -2.80 -2.64 22.65
N LYS A 17 -1.89 -2.66 21.68
CA LYS A 17 -1.54 -1.50 20.82
C LYS A 17 -2.15 -1.55 19.42
N VAL A 18 -2.69 -2.70 19.01
CA VAL A 18 -3.47 -2.83 17.76
C VAL A 18 -4.87 -2.21 17.93
N SER A 19 -5.32 -1.99 19.17
CA SER A 19 -6.66 -1.50 19.51
C SER A 19 -6.84 0.03 19.46
N GLN A 20 -5.91 0.79 18.88
CA GLN A 20 -6.08 2.26 18.73
C GLN A 20 -5.94 2.78 17.30
N HIS A 21 -5.54 1.96 16.33
CA HIS A 21 -5.58 2.38 14.94
C HIS A 21 -7.01 2.24 14.46
N THR A 22 -7.77 3.32 14.54
CA THR A 22 -9.16 3.33 14.06
C THR A 22 -9.20 3.41 12.54
N LEU A 23 -10.31 2.99 11.96
CA LEU A 23 -10.60 3.21 10.54
C LEU A 23 -10.45 4.70 10.17
N HIS A 24 -10.85 5.59 11.07
CA HIS A 24 -10.69 7.04 10.90
C HIS A 24 -9.22 7.46 10.78
N HIS A 25 -8.33 6.90 11.60
CA HIS A 25 -6.90 7.17 11.49
C HIS A 25 -6.34 6.70 10.14
N THR A 26 -6.71 5.49 9.70
CA THR A 26 -6.29 4.98 8.38
C THR A 26 -6.79 5.87 7.24
N ILE A 27 -8.03 6.34 7.29
CA ILE A 27 -8.56 7.26 6.27
C ILE A 27 -7.77 8.57 6.26
N ASN A 28 -7.45 9.12 7.43
CA ASN A 28 -6.68 10.37 7.50
C ASN A 28 -5.25 10.17 6.98
N GLU A 29 -4.59 9.06 7.33
CA GLU A 29 -3.28 8.72 6.78
C GLU A 29 -3.33 8.49 5.27
N ALA A 30 -4.38 7.84 4.75
CA ALA A 30 -4.55 7.61 3.32
C ALA A 30 -4.75 8.92 2.54
N LYS A 31 -5.44 9.91 3.13
CA LYS A 31 -5.54 11.25 2.54
C LYS A 31 -4.20 11.98 2.56
N GLY A 32 -3.41 11.84 3.64
CA GLY A 32 -2.08 12.44 3.79
C GLY A 32 -0.94 11.67 3.12
N SER A 33 -1.20 10.51 2.50
CA SER A 33 -0.15 9.67 1.94
C SER A 33 0.51 10.31 0.73
N LEU A 34 -0.22 11.13 -0.03
CA LEU A 34 0.33 11.86 -1.18
C LEU A 34 1.42 12.82 -0.71
N GLU A 35 1.12 13.72 0.23
CA GLU A 35 2.09 14.67 0.77
C GLU A 35 3.30 13.97 1.40
N SER A 36 3.06 12.86 2.10
CA SER A 36 4.12 12.05 2.71
C SER A 36 5.04 11.42 1.65
N LEU A 37 4.47 10.90 0.56
CA LEU A 37 5.24 10.31 -0.53
C LEU A 37 5.98 11.38 -1.34
N GLU A 38 5.35 12.53 -1.61
CA GLU A 38 6.01 13.67 -2.27
C GLU A 38 7.18 14.19 -1.44
N PHE A 39 7.02 14.28 -0.11
CA PHE A 39 8.11 14.64 0.79
C PHE A 39 9.29 13.66 0.65
N ILE A 40 9.02 12.35 0.66
CA ILE A 40 10.06 11.32 0.51
C ILE A 40 10.73 11.40 -0.88
N ILE A 41 9.93 11.57 -1.95
CA ILE A 41 10.44 11.70 -3.33
C ILE A 41 11.33 12.94 -3.44
N GLY A 42 10.91 14.07 -2.87
CA GLY A 42 11.68 15.33 -2.88
C GLY A 42 12.99 15.27 -2.10
N HIS A 43 13.15 14.30 -1.18
CA HIS A 43 14.44 14.02 -0.52
C HIS A 43 15.36 13.15 -1.37
N THR A 44 14.93 12.77 -2.57
CA THR A 44 15.74 12.04 -3.55
C THR A 44 15.92 12.87 -4.82
N SER A 45 16.87 12.49 -5.67
CA SER A 45 17.08 13.15 -6.97
C SER A 45 16.00 12.82 -8.02
N CYS A 46 14.86 12.24 -7.61
CA CYS A 46 13.75 11.93 -8.50
C CYS A 46 12.85 13.17 -8.63
N GLU A 47 12.72 13.71 -9.84
CA GLU A 47 11.74 14.75 -10.14
C GLU A 47 10.37 14.11 -10.48
N GLY A 48 9.31 14.61 -9.85
CA GLY A 48 7.94 14.20 -10.14
C GLY A 48 6.96 14.75 -9.11
N SER A 49 5.77 15.16 -9.57
CA SER A 49 4.63 15.42 -8.68
C SER A 49 3.72 14.20 -8.67
N LEU A 50 3.15 13.90 -7.51
CA LEU A 50 2.16 12.85 -7.35
C LEU A 50 0.77 13.46 -7.34
N SER A 51 -0.15 12.77 -8.01
CA SER A 51 -1.58 13.03 -7.96
C SER A 51 -2.30 11.72 -7.70
N PHE A 52 -3.50 11.76 -7.12
CA PHE A 52 -4.35 10.58 -6.97
C PHE A 52 -4.97 10.16 -8.31
N ASP A 53 -4.14 9.88 -9.30
CA ASP A 53 -4.52 9.41 -10.62
C ASP A 53 -3.55 8.33 -11.14
N VAL A 54 -3.85 7.81 -12.33
CA VAL A 54 -3.04 6.76 -12.96
C VAL A 54 -1.63 7.24 -13.33
N SER A 55 -1.43 8.53 -13.58
CA SER A 55 -0.11 9.09 -13.87
C SER A 55 0.77 9.10 -12.61
N GLY A 56 0.18 9.43 -11.46
CA GLY A 56 0.83 9.34 -10.15
C GLY A 56 1.30 7.92 -9.81
N LEU A 57 0.55 6.89 -10.21
CA LEU A 57 0.96 5.49 -10.04
C LEU A 57 2.26 5.15 -10.78
N ASN A 58 2.42 5.63 -12.02
CA ASN A 58 3.64 5.35 -12.79
C ASN A 58 4.85 6.06 -12.18
N THR A 59 4.69 7.32 -11.78
CA THR A 59 5.74 8.10 -11.08
C THR A 59 6.17 7.40 -9.79
N LEU A 60 5.21 6.96 -8.99
CA LEU A 60 5.46 6.29 -7.72
C LEU A 60 6.16 4.93 -7.89
N GLU A 61 5.75 4.13 -8.88
CA GLU A 61 6.41 2.85 -9.17
C GLU A 61 7.84 3.04 -9.67
N TYR A 62 8.06 4.00 -10.58
CA TYR A 62 9.38 4.34 -11.08
C TYR A 62 10.32 4.74 -9.94
N PHE A 63 9.87 5.64 -9.08
CA PHE A 63 10.61 6.05 -7.88
C PHE A 63 10.96 4.84 -6.99
N TYR A 64 9.95 4.07 -6.59
CA TYR A 64 10.14 2.95 -5.66
C TYR A 64 11.12 1.91 -6.21
N ARG A 65 10.98 1.55 -7.49
CA ARG A 65 11.87 0.57 -8.13
C ARG A 65 13.28 1.11 -8.31
N SER A 66 13.43 2.37 -8.74
CA SER A 66 14.75 3.00 -8.89
C SER A 66 15.51 2.97 -7.57
N ARG A 67 14.83 3.30 -6.46
CA ARG A 67 15.38 3.22 -5.12
C ARG A 67 15.79 1.80 -4.71
N LEU A 68 15.00 0.77 -5.04
CA LEU A 68 15.37 -0.62 -4.79
C LEU A 68 16.61 -1.05 -5.59
N PHE A 69 16.84 -0.50 -6.79
CA PHE A 69 17.98 -0.84 -7.63
C PHE A 69 19.27 -0.12 -7.24
N THR A 70 19.21 1.16 -6.83
CA THR A 70 20.40 1.93 -6.45
C THR A 70 20.96 1.51 -5.09
N ASN A 71 20.22 0.71 -4.32
CA ASN A 71 20.59 0.29 -2.96
C ASN A 71 20.82 1.48 -2.01
N GLU A 72 20.38 2.69 -2.41
CA GLU A 72 20.27 3.87 -1.57
C GLU A 72 19.12 3.62 -0.60
N ARG A 73 19.41 2.81 0.42
CA ARG A 73 18.57 2.76 1.61
C ARG A 73 18.68 4.12 2.26
N LEU A 74 17.67 4.95 2.03
CA LEU A 74 17.41 6.08 2.92
C LEU A 74 17.16 5.46 4.29
N ASN A 75 18.20 5.41 5.14
CA ASN A 75 18.08 4.87 6.50
C ASN A 75 16.97 5.58 7.29
N GLU A 76 16.62 6.80 6.87
CA GLU A 76 15.52 7.61 7.40
C GLU A 76 14.12 7.09 7.01
N PHE A 77 13.97 6.37 5.89
CA PHE A 77 12.68 5.86 5.41
C PHE A 77 12.75 4.37 5.08
N PRO A 78 12.53 3.46 6.04
CA PRO A 78 12.51 2.01 5.79
C PRO A 78 11.60 1.61 4.62
N ASP A 79 11.99 0.58 3.86
CA ASP A 79 11.22 0.09 2.70
C ASP A 79 9.78 -0.24 3.11
N GLU A 80 9.60 -0.87 4.28
CA GLU A 80 8.27 -1.24 4.81
C GLU A 80 7.38 -0.01 5.07
N THR A 81 7.97 1.13 5.44
CA THR A 81 7.24 2.39 5.65
C THR A 81 6.76 2.95 4.31
N VAL A 82 7.61 2.89 3.29
CA VAL A 82 7.26 3.35 1.94
C VAL A 82 6.21 2.43 1.32
N GLU A 83 6.36 1.11 1.43
CA GLU A 83 5.36 0.12 0.97
C GLU A 83 3.99 0.35 1.63
N ARG A 84 3.97 0.66 2.92
CA ARG A 84 2.72 1.03 3.62
C ARG A 84 2.10 2.30 3.05
N LEU A 85 2.89 3.37 2.88
CA LEU A 85 2.40 4.64 2.32
C LEU A 85 1.92 4.47 0.88
N MET A 86 2.62 3.66 0.08
CA MET A 86 2.19 3.29 -1.27
C MET A 86 0.86 2.53 -1.25
N GLY A 87 0.68 1.58 -0.34
CA GLY A 87 -0.58 0.85 -0.20
C GLY A 87 -1.73 1.77 0.24
N LEU A 88 -1.48 2.71 1.16
CA LEU A 88 -2.45 3.74 1.53
C LEU A 88 -2.81 4.64 0.35
N PHE A 89 -1.81 5.09 -0.40
CA PHE A 89 -1.99 5.91 -1.60
C PHE A 89 -2.80 5.17 -2.67
N LEU A 90 -2.46 3.90 -2.92
CA LEU A 90 -3.16 3.03 -3.88
C LEU A 90 -4.61 2.80 -3.46
N GLY A 91 -4.85 2.55 -2.17
CA GLY A 91 -6.19 2.46 -1.62
C GLY A 91 -6.97 3.77 -1.76
N GLN A 92 -6.33 4.92 -1.49
CA GLN A 92 -6.95 6.22 -1.65
C GLN A 92 -7.33 6.52 -3.11
N ILE A 93 -6.48 6.14 -4.09
CA ILE A 93 -6.82 6.25 -5.51
C ILE A 93 -8.11 5.49 -5.85
N LEU A 94 -8.29 4.27 -5.32
CA LEU A 94 -9.51 3.50 -5.53
C LEU A 94 -10.74 4.22 -4.94
N VAL A 95 -10.58 4.88 -3.79
CA VAL A 95 -11.65 5.66 -3.16
C VAL A 95 -12.00 6.90 -3.98
N GLU A 96 -11.00 7.68 -4.41
CA GLU A 96 -11.20 8.89 -5.23
C GLU A 96 -11.89 8.57 -6.56
N HIS A 97 -11.63 7.39 -7.14
CA HIS A 97 -12.28 6.93 -8.38
C HIS A 97 -13.64 6.24 -8.14
N GLY A 98 -14.15 6.21 -6.90
CA GLY A 98 -15.44 5.62 -6.58
C GLY A 98 -15.52 4.10 -6.73
N ILE A 99 -14.37 3.41 -6.75
CA ILE A 99 -14.28 1.94 -6.91
C ILE A 99 -14.68 1.23 -5.60
N GLY A 100 -14.38 1.85 -4.45
CA GLY A 100 -14.67 1.28 -3.14
C GLY A 100 -14.49 2.27 -1.99
N TYR A 101 -14.47 1.76 -0.78
CA TYR A 101 -14.25 2.53 0.45
C TYR A 101 -13.39 1.77 1.45
N TRP A 102 -12.67 2.51 2.30
CA TRP A 102 -11.94 1.92 3.42
C TRP A 102 -12.90 1.27 4.41
N ALA A 103 -12.62 0.02 4.78
CA ALA A 103 -13.41 -0.75 5.73
C ALA A 103 -12.52 -1.60 6.62
N THR A 104 -12.99 -1.87 7.84
CA THR A 104 -12.37 -2.88 8.70
C THR A 104 -12.69 -4.28 8.16
N TYR A 105 -11.66 -5.09 7.97
CA TYR A 105 -11.78 -6.48 7.56
C TYR A 105 -11.79 -7.41 8.77
N GLU A 106 -12.87 -8.16 8.92
CA GLU A 106 -13.07 -9.16 9.99
C GLU A 106 -13.15 -10.60 9.44
N GLY A 107 -12.80 -10.78 8.17
CA GLY A 107 -12.89 -12.08 7.50
C GLY A 107 -11.72 -13.01 7.81
N ARG A 108 -11.65 -14.12 7.07
CA ARG A 108 -10.69 -15.22 7.32
C ARG A 108 -9.42 -15.13 6.49
N HIS A 109 -9.40 -14.28 5.47
CA HIS A 109 -8.22 -14.11 4.64
C HIS A 109 -7.12 -13.37 5.40
N TYR A 110 -5.88 -13.74 5.13
CA TYR A 110 -4.75 -12.99 5.65
C TYR A 110 -4.69 -11.65 4.92
N VAL A 111 -4.61 -10.57 5.70
CA VAL A 111 -4.40 -9.20 5.23
C VAL A 111 -3.23 -8.60 6.00
N ALA A 112 -2.46 -7.73 5.36
CA ALA A 112 -1.33 -7.03 5.96
C ALA A 112 -1.80 -6.09 7.06
N TYR A 113 -2.95 -5.42 6.84
CA TYR A 113 -3.57 -4.52 7.80
C TYR A 113 -5.07 -4.82 7.94
N PRO A 114 -5.66 -4.56 9.12
CA PRO A 114 -7.08 -4.81 9.36
C PRO A 114 -8.00 -3.83 8.59
N HIS A 115 -7.45 -2.81 7.93
CA HIS A 115 -8.22 -1.88 7.11
C HIS A 115 -7.86 -2.09 5.64
N VAL A 116 -8.88 -2.39 4.85
CA VAL A 116 -8.77 -2.77 3.44
C VAL A 116 -9.77 -1.95 2.62
N ILE A 117 -9.73 -2.07 1.29
CA ILE A 117 -10.75 -1.49 0.42
C ILE A 117 -11.87 -2.50 0.21
N LYS A 118 -13.09 -2.16 0.61
CA LYS A 118 -14.29 -2.88 0.21
C LYS A 118 -14.80 -2.31 -1.10
N LEU A 119 -14.95 -3.16 -2.12
CA LEU A 119 -15.38 -2.75 -3.46
C LEU A 119 -16.89 -2.46 -3.48
N ASN A 120 -17.32 -1.51 -4.32
CA ASN A 120 -18.73 -1.12 -4.49
C ASN A 120 -19.58 -2.14 -5.29
N GLN A 121 -19.10 -3.39 -5.39
CA GLN A 121 -19.70 -4.44 -6.19
C GLN A 121 -20.84 -5.18 -5.47
N PRO A 122 -21.72 -5.88 -6.21
CA PRO A 122 -22.83 -6.64 -5.63
C PRO A 122 -22.39 -7.79 -4.71
N LYS A 123 -21.13 -8.25 -4.84
CA LYS A 123 -20.50 -9.17 -3.87
C LYS A 123 -19.62 -8.34 -2.94
N SER A 124 -19.70 -8.58 -1.63
CA SER A 124 -18.80 -7.95 -0.65
C SER A 124 -17.40 -8.51 -0.82
N THR A 125 -16.66 -7.96 -1.77
CA THR A 125 -15.26 -8.26 -2.05
C THR A 125 -14.37 -7.17 -1.48
N TYR A 126 -13.17 -7.59 -1.09
CA TYR A 126 -12.17 -6.78 -0.44
C TYR A 126 -10.87 -6.85 -1.22
N VAL A 127 -10.08 -5.79 -1.16
CA VAL A 127 -8.74 -5.72 -1.73
C VAL A 127 -7.83 -5.17 -0.65
N ASP A 128 -6.65 -5.78 -0.50
CA ASP A 128 -5.60 -5.32 0.39
C ASP A 128 -4.47 -4.69 -0.44
N PRO A 129 -4.47 -3.36 -0.63
CA PRO A 129 -3.47 -2.68 -1.44
C PRO A 129 -2.06 -2.76 -0.83
N VAL A 130 -1.96 -2.89 0.50
CA VAL A 130 -0.66 -2.90 1.17
C VAL A 130 0.03 -4.25 0.96
N SER A 131 -0.71 -5.36 1.07
CA SER A 131 -0.18 -6.69 0.72
C SER A 131 0.29 -6.75 -0.75
N PHE A 132 -0.34 -6.00 -1.66
CA PHE A 132 0.12 -5.91 -3.04
C PHE A 132 1.49 -5.23 -3.13
N CYS A 133 1.69 -4.14 -2.39
CA CYS A 133 2.97 -3.41 -2.37
C CYS A 133 4.12 -4.26 -1.82
N ASP A 134 3.89 -5.12 -0.81
CA ASP A 134 4.89 -6.10 -0.33
C ASP A 134 5.37 -7.04 -1.46
N GLY A 135 4.53 -7.30 -2.45
CA GLY A 135 4.85 -8.12 -3.63
C GLY A 135 5.76 -7.44 -4.65
N LEU A 136 5.79 -6.09 -4.68
CA LEU A 136 6.62 -5.33 -5.62
C LEU A 136 8.12 -5.58 -5.40
N ARG A 137 8.54 -5.60 -4.13
CA ARG A 137 9.94 -5.87 -3.74
C ARG A 137 10.41 -7.26 -4.17
N ASN A 138 9.52 -8.25 -4.05
CA ASN A 138 9.81 -9.64 -4.38
C ASN A 138 9.62 -9.96 -5.86
N LYS A 139 9.27 -8.97 -6.69
CA LYS A 139 9.01 -9.13 -8.13
C LYS A 139 7.92 -10.18 -8.43
N SER A 140 6.99 -10.37 -7.50
CA SER A 140 5.97 -11.42 -7.55
C SER A 140 4.59 -10.92 -8.02
N VAL A 141 4.57 -9.76 -8.69
CA VAL A 141 3.35 -9.11 -9.17
C VAL A 141 3.42 -8.86 -10.68
N ASP A 142 2.26 -8.85 -11.33
CA ASP A 142 2.15 -8.57 -12.76
C ASP A 142 2.63 -7.15 -13.08
N GLY A 143 3.17 -6.94 -14.28
CA GLY A 143 3.71 -5.64 -14.69
C GLY A 143 5.11 -5.33 -14.17
N ASN A 144 5.75 -6.27 -13.46
CA ASN A 144 7.05 -6.03 -12.84
C ASN A 144 8.16 -5.73 -13.86
N GLN A 145 8.16 -6.39 -15.02
CA GLN A 145 9.15 -6.13 -16.08
C GLN A 145 8.91 -4.82 -16.82
N SER A 146 7.65 -4.39 -16.92
CA SER A 146 7.21 -3.19 -17.64
C SER A 146 7.08 -1.95 -16.75
N MET A 147 7.41 -2.05 -15.45
CA MET A 147 7.22 -0.98 -14.47
C MET A 147 5.78 -0.43 -14.46
N SER A 148 4.80 -1.31 -14.61
CA SER A 148 3.39 -0.95 -14.73
C SER A 148 2.51 -1.73 -13.75
N SER A 149 3.11 -2.24 -12.67
CA SER A 149 2.45 -3.10 -11.68
C SER A 149 1.37 -2.36 -10.92
N LEU A 150 1.63 -1.13 -10.47
CA LEU A 150 0.67 -0.30 -9.76
C LEU A 150 -0.51 0.06 -10.67
N ARG A 151 -0.23 0.41 -11.94
CA ARG A 151 -1.27 0.67 -12.94
C ARG A 151 -2.11 -0.57 -13.21
N LEU A 152 -1.48 -1.72 -13.45
CA LEU A 152 -2.19 -2.98 -13.70
C LEU A 152 -3.00 -3.45 -12.49
N PHE A 153 -2.56 -3.15 -11.27
CA PHE A 153 -3.37 -3.35 -10.08
C PHE A 153 -4.65 -2.53 -10.13
N PHE A 154 -4.54 -1.24 -10.45
CA PHE A 154 -5.70 -0.36 -10.56
C PHE A 154 -6.67 -0.83 -11.65
N GLU A 155 -6.15 -1.14 -12.85
CA GLU A 155 -6.94 -1.62 -13.99
C GLU A 155 -7.61 -2.97 -13.74
N ASN A 156 -7.01 -3.84 -12.92
CA ASN A 156 -7.48 -5.20 -12.66
C ASN A 156 -7.79 -5.44 -11.17
N VAL A 157 -8.27 -4.42 -10.46
CA VAL A 157 -8.52 -4.48 -9.02
C VAL A 157 -9.49 -5.61 -8.63
N GLU A 158 -10.47 -5.88 -9.49
CA GLU A 158 -11.50 -6.90 -9.26
C GLU A 158 -10.93 -8.32 -9.22
N SER A 159 -9.99 -8.64 -10.13
CA SER A 159 -9.37 -9.97 -10.19
C SER A 159 -8.41 -10.24 -9.02
N ARG A 160 -8.05 -9.19 -8.28
CA ARG A 160 -7.21 -9.25 -7.08
C ARG A 160 -8.03 -9.23 -5.78
N SER A 161 -9.36 -9.17 -5.90
CA SER A 161 -10.24 -9.13 -4.74
C SER A 161 -10.48 -10.52 -4.14
N PHE A 162 -10.83 -10.53 -2.85
CA PHE A 162 -11.18 -11.73 -2.09
C PHE A 162 -12.46 -11.49 -1.29
N THR A 163 -13.08 -12.54 -0.76
CA THR A 163 -14.34 -12.49 -0.01
C THR A 163 -14.13 -12.74 1.48
#